data_AF-M2QXI1-F1
#
_entry.id   AF-M2QXI1-F1
#
_cell.length_a   1.000
_cell.length_b   1.000
_cell.length_c   1.000
_cell.angle_alpha   90.00
_cell.angle_beta   90.00
_cell.angle_gamma   90.00
#
_symmetry.space_group_name_H-M   'P 1'
#
loop_
_entity.id
_entity.type
_entity.pdbx_description
1 polymer ?
#
loop_
_entity_poly.entity_id
_entity_poly.type
_entity_poly.pdbx_seq_one_letter_code
_entity_poly.pdbx_strand_id
1 'polypeptide(L)' 'SISALESFFLSMSIYVDVQKRVQEQLDRVAGPRCLPSFGDRPHLPYIEGVIHEVYRWNPAASL' A
#
# COMPACT_ATOMS: atom_id res chain seq x y z
N SER A 1 3.54 2.17 -11.83
CA SER A 1 3.06 1.66 -13.13
C SER A 1 1.60 1.25 -13.00
N ILE A 2 0.86 1.15 -14.10
CA ILE A 2 -0.53 0.65 -14.08
C ILE A 2 -0.55 -0.82 -13.59
N SER A 3 0.40 -1.64 -14.05
CA SER A 3 0.56 -3.05 -13.63
C SER A 3 0.73 -3.26 -12.12
N ALA A 4 1.50 -2.38 -11.46
CA ALA A 4 1.69 -2.46 -10.00
C ALA A 4 0.41 -2.07 -9.26
N LEU A 5 -0.35 -1.09 -9.77
CA LEU A 5 -1.61 -0.67 -9.17
C LEU A 5 -2.67 -1.78 -9.27
N GLU A 6 -2.79 -2.43 -10.43
CA GLU A 6 -3.65 -3.60 -10.61
C GLU A 6 -3.27 -4.74 -9.67
N SER A 7 -1.96 -5.03 -9.58
CA SER A 7 -1.42 -6.06 -8.68
C SER A 7 -1.69 -5.73 -7.21
N PHE A 8 -1.60 -4.46 -6.82
CA PHE A 8 -1.96 -4.00 -5.48
C PHE A 8 -3.44 -4.24 -5.19
N PHE A 9 -4.35 -3.79 -6.05
CA PHE A 9 -5.79 -3.99 -5.83
C PHE A 9 -6.20 -5.47 -5.82
N LEU A 10 -5.61 -6.28 -6.70
CA LEU A 10 -5.80 -7.73 -6.68
C LEU A 10 -5.32 -8.32 -5.35
N SER A 11 -4.12 -7.95 -4.90
CA SER A 11 -3.55 -8.43 -3.63
C SER A 11 -4.40 -8.01 -2.44
N MET A 12 -4.91 -6.77 -2.41
CA MET A 12 -5.80 -6.29 -1.34
C MET A 12 -7.17 -6.98 -1.36
N SER A 13 -7.62 -7.47 -2.51
CA SER A 13 -8.88 -8.21 -2.64
C SER A 13 -8.76 -9.66 -2.17
N ILE A 14 -7.59 -10.28 -2.37
CA ILE A 14 -7.28 -11.65 -1.92
C ILE A 14 -6.92 -11.66 -0.43
N TYR A 15 -6.09 -10.71 0.01
CA TYR A 15 -5.56 -10.62 1.37
C TYR A 15 -6.25 -9.52 2.17
N VAL A 16 -7.54 -9.71 2.46
CA VAL A 16 -8.39 -8.73 3.15
C VAL A 16 -7.84 -8.32 4.52
N ASP A 17 -7.18 -9.22 5.26
CA ASP A 17 -6.57 -8.89 6.55
C ASP A 17 -5.37 -7.94 6.40
N VAL A 18 -4.63 -8.05 5.30
CA VAL A 18 -3.54 -7.11 4.97
C VAL A 18 -4.14 -5.75 4.61
N GLN A 19 -5.21 -5.73 3.81
CA GLN A 19 -5.93 -4.50 3.45
C GLN A 19 -6.43 -3.76 4.68
N LYS A 20 -7.02 -4.46 5.66
CA LYS A 20 -7.47 -3.86 6.93
C LYS A 20 -6.32 -3.23 7.71
N ARG A 21 -5.18 -3.92 7.80
CA ARG A 21 -3.98 -3.40 8.50
C ARG A 21 -3.39 -2.18 7.80
N VAL A 22 -3.38 -2.16 6.47
CA VAL A 22 -2.99 -0.99 5.67
C VAL A 22 -3.90 0.20 5.99
N GLN A 23 -5.23 -0.02 5.99
CA GLN A 23 -6.20 1.02 6.32
C GLN A 23 -6.05 1.52 7.76
N GLU A 24 -5.88 0.63 8.73
CA GLU A 24 -5.65 1.01 10.13
C GLU A 24 -4.38 1.85 10.32
N GLN A 25 -3.28 1.49 9.66
CA GLN A 25 -2.06 2.31 9.71
C GLN A 25 -2.29 3.69 9.10
N LEU A 26 -2.99 3.75 7.96
CA LEU A 26 -3.30 5.00 7.30
C LEU A 26 -4.19 5.90 8.17
N ASP A 27 -5.25 5.34 8.75
CA ASP A 27 -6.19 6.06 9.61
C ASP A 27 -5.51 6.57 10.89
N ARG A 28 -4.51 5.86 11.42
CA ARG A 28 -3.73 6.30 12.59
C ARG A 28 -2.82 7.49 12.28
N VAL A 29 -2.26 7.56 11.07
CA VAL A 29 -1.28 8.59 10.71
C VAL A 29 -1.95 9.83 10.13
N ALA A 30 -2.83 9.67 9.14
CA ALA A 30 -3.47 10.79 8.46
C ALA A 30 -4.84 11.16 9.06
N GLY A 31 -5.49 10.23 9.78
CA GLY A 31 -6.87 10.41 10.23
C GLY A 31 -7.90 10.18 9.12
N PRO A 32 -9.16 9.84 9.47
CA PRO A 32 -10.17 9.34 8.52
C PRO A 32 -10.71 10.37 7.52
N ARG A 33 -10.28 11.64 7.60
CA ARG A 33 -10.79 12.75 6.76
C ARG A 33 -9.69 13.57 6.08
N CYS A 34 -8.42 13.27 6.35
CA CYS A 34 -7.32 13.96 5.70
C CYS A 34 -6.61 13.01 4.74
N LEU A 35 -6.14 13.57 3.62
CA LEU A 35 -5.25 12.85 2.73
C LEU A 35 -3.84 12.87 3.33
N PRO A 36 -3.09 11.75 3.27
CA PRO A 36 -1.71 11.72 3.70
C PRO A 36 -0.86 12.67 2.84
N SER A 37 0.11 13.31 3.47
CA SER A 37 1.13 14.12 2.83
C SER A 37 2.42 13.31 2.62
N PHE A 38 3.34 13.80 1.79
CA PHE A 38 4.66 13.16 1.65
C PHE A 38 5.47 13.15 2.96
N GLY A 39 5.18 14.07 3.89
CA GLY A 39 5.80 14.11 5.22
C GLY A 39 5.38 12.96 6.13
N ASP A 40 4.26 12.30 5.82
CA ASP A 40 3.73 11.19 6.62
C ASP A 40 4.36 9.85 6.24
N ARG A 41 5.04 9.78 5.09
CA ARG A 41 5.65 8.56 4.56
C ARG A 41 6.57 7.82 5.55
N PRO A 42 7.42 8.48 6.37
CA PRO A 42 8.23 7.80 7.39
C PRO A 42 7.39 7.09 8.47
N HIS A 43 6.14 7.51 8.67
CA HIS A 43 5.22 6.92 9.65
C HIS A 43 4.35 5.80 9.07
N LEU A 44 4.54 5.45 7.78
CA LEU A 44 3.78 4.42 7.07
C LEU A 44 4.63 3.18 6.70
N PRO A 45 5.41 2.59 7.62
CA PRO A 45 6.35 1.50 7.28
C PRO A 45 5.66 0.21 6.83
N TYR A 46 4.41 -0.03 7.23
CA TYR A 46 3.67 -1.22 6.82
C TYR A 46 3.16 -1.07 5.39
N ILE A 47 2.66 0.12 5.04
CA ILE A 47 2.26 0.44 3.66
C ILE A 47 3.46 0.34 2.72
N GLU A 48 4.64 0.87 3.10
CA GLU A 48 5.87 0.71 2.30
C GLU A 48 6.24 -0.77 2.10
N GLY A 49 6.13 -1.59 3.17
CA GLY A 49 6.36 -3.02 3.08
C GLY A 49 5.42 -3.74 2.10
N VAL A 50 4.13 -3.38 2.11
CA VAL A 50 3.14 -3.92 1.17
C VAL A 50 3.45 -3.48 -0.26
N ILE A 51 3.85 -2.24 -0.48
CA ILE A 51 4.25 -1.74 -1.80
C ILE A 51 5.47 -2.52 -2.32
N HIS A 52 6.47 -2.75 -1.48
CA HIS A 52 7.63 -3.56 -1.84
C HIS A 52 7.24 -4.99 -2.21
N GLU A 53 6.30 -5.60 -1.50
CA GLU A 53 5.84 -6.95 -1.79
C GLU A 53 5.08 -7.02 -3.13
N VAL A 54 4.28 -6.00 -3.45
CA VAL A 54 3.63 -5.88 -4.77
C VAL A 54 4.67 -5.83 -5.89
N TYR A 55 5.73 -5.03 -5.72
CA TYR A 55 6.83 -4.98 -6.70
C TYR A 55 7.63 -6.29 -6.76
N ARG A 56 7.73 -7.03 -5.65
CA ARG A 56 8.37 -8.35 -5.61
C ARG A 56 7.60 -9.38 -6.43
N TRP A 57 6.28 -9.37 -6.37
CA TRP A 57 5.43 -10.31 -7.10
C TRP A 57 5.27 -9.95 -8.57
N ASN A 58 5.13 -8.66 -8.87
CA ASN A 58 4.91 -8.19 -10.22
C ASN A 58 5.72 -6.89 -10.47
N PRO A 59 7.00 -7.01 -10.86
CA PRO A 59 7.83 -5.85 -11.12
C PRO A 59 7.26 -5.03 -12.26
N ALA A 60 7.22 -3.71 -12.07
CA ALA A 60 6.63 -2.77 -13.03
C ALA A 60 7.31 -2.76 -14.41
N ALA A 61 8.59 -3.09 -14.44
CA ALA A 61 9.37 -3.26 -15.65
C ALA A 61 9.76 -4.73 -15.74
N SER A 62 9.07 -5.47 -16.60
CA SER A 62 9.63 -6.68 -17.19
C SER A 62 10.79 -6.21 -18.09
N LEU A 63 12.02 -6.62 -17.78
CA LEU A 63 13.17 -6.43 -18.67
C LEU A 63 12.94 -7.11 -20.03
#